data_AF-A0A396I293-F1
#
_entry.id   AF-A0A396I293-F1
#
_cell.length_a   1.000
_cell.length_b   1.000
_cell.length_c   1.000
_cell.angle_alpha   90.00
_cell.angle_beta   90.00
_cell.angle_gamma   90.00
#
_symmetry.space_group_name_H-M   'P 1'
#
loop_
_entity.id
_entity.type
_entity.pdbx_description
1 polymer ?
#
loop_
_entity_poly.entity_id
_entity_poly.type
_entity_poly.pdbx_seq_one_letter_code
_entity_poly.pdbx_strand_id
1 'polypeptide(L)'
;MVSDPYGLTGRVQSVNPAWGVDGFDPFVPGGIASHHIAAGTLGILAGLFHLSVRPPQRLYKGLRMGNIETVLSSSIAAVFFAAFVVAGTMWYGSATTPIELFGPTRYQWDQGYFQQEIYRRVGAG
;
A
#
# COMPACT_ATOMS: atom_id res chain seq x y z
N MET A 1 10.78 -7.44 -2.17
CA MET A 1 11.04 -8.89 -2.04
C MET A 1 9.74 -9.60 -2.33
N VAL A 2 9.78 -10.72 -3.06
CA VAL A 2 8.64 -11.60 -3.29
C VAL A 2 8.97 -12.92 -2.63
N SER A 3 7.99 -13.54 -1.98
CA SER A 3 8.16 -14.81 -1.27
C SER A 3 6.98 -15.75 -1.51
N ASP A 4 7.15 -17.00 -1.13
CA ASP A 4 6.06 -17.97 -1.06
C ASP A 4 5.13 -17.68 0.14
N PRO A 5 3.92 -18.28 0.18
CA PRO A 5 2.92 -18.01 1.21
C PRO A 5 3.40 -18.24 2.66
N TYR A 6 4.44 -19.05 2.85
CA TYR A 6 4.98 -19.41 4.17
C TYR A 6 6.31 -18.72 4.49
N GLY A 7 6.81 -17.83 3.63
CA GLY A 7 8.01 -17.03 3.89
C GLY A 7 9.29 -17.84 3.99
N LEU A 8 9.50 -18.81 3.10
CA LEU A 8 10.65 -19.71 3.11
C LEU A 8 11.65 -19.45 1.98
N THR A 9 11.20 -18.81 0.91
CA THR A 9 11.95 -18.69 -0.36
C THR A 9 12.01 -17.26 -0.89
N GLY A 10 11.98 -16.28 0.00
CA GLY A 10 11.90 -14.89 -0.40
C GLY A 10 13.17 -14.39 -1.07
N ARG A 11 13.01 -13.57 -2.10
CA ARG A 11 14.11 -12.94 -2.84
C ARG A 11 13.68 -11.65 -3.51
N VAL A 12 14.66 -10.87 -3.97
CA VAL A 12 14.39 -9.77 -4.89
C VAL A 12 14.07 -10.36 -6.27
N GLN A 13 12.97 -9.91 -6.87
CA GLN A 13 12.53 -10.37 -8.18
C GLN A 13 11.80 -9.23 -8.91
N SER A 14 11.84 -9.25 -10.24
CA SER A 14 10.96 -8.42 -11.07
C SER A 14 9.50 -8.82 -10.88
N VAL A 15 8.60 -7.85 -10.99
CA VAL A 15 7.16 -8.02 -10.81
C VAL A 15 6.45 -7.49 -12.05
N ASN A 16 5.61 -8.32 -12.66
CA ASN A 16 4.72 -7.89 -13.73
C ASN A 16 3.50 -7.18 -13.13
N PRO A 17 3.03 -6.06 -13.70
CA PRO A 17 1.86 -5.36 -13.20
C PRO A 17 0.58 -6.18 -13.41
N ALA A 18 -0.28 -6.18 -12.39
CA ALA A 18 -1.62 -6.75 -12.45
C ALA A 18 -2.63 -5.63 -12.69
N TRP A 19 -3.42 -5.75 -13.75
CA TRP A 19 -4.42 -4.73 -14.16
C TRP A 19 -5.87 -5.18 -13.87
N GLY A 20 -6.07 -6.43 -13.45
CA GLY A 20 -7.37 -6.96 -13.09
C GLY A 20 -7.78 -6.60 -11.66
N VAL A 21 -8.83 -7.26 -11.18
CA VAL A 21 -9.33 -7.11 -9.81
C VAL A 21 -8.31 -7.56 -8.76
N ASP A 22 -7.44 -8.50 -9.13
CA ASP A 22 -6.32 -9.00 -8.33
C ASP A 22 -5.27 -7.93 -8.04
N GLY A 23 -5.18 -6.87 -8.86
CA GLY A 23 -4.31 -5.72 -8.59
C GLY A 23 -4.70 -4.92 -7.34
N PHE A 24 -5.90 -5.15 -6.78
CA PHE A 24 -6.35 -4.55 -5.53
C PHE A 24 -6.20 -5.48 -4.31
N ASP A 25 -5.77 -6.73 -4.53
CA ASP A 25 -5.45 -7.64 -3.43
C ASP A 25 -4.13 -7.18 -2.76
N PRO A 26 -4.14 -6.86 -1.45
CA PRO A 26 -2.95 -6.38 -0.75
C PRO A 26 -1.81 -7.43 -0.69
N PHE A 27 -2.06 -8.69 -1.04
CA PHE A 27 -1.07 -9.76 -1.07
C PHE A 27 -0.55 -10.09 -2.48
N VAL A 28 -1.07 -9.45 -3.54
CA VAL A 28 -0.59 -9.61 -4.92
C VAL A 28 0.40 -8.49 -5.27
N PRO A 29 1.72 -8.77 -5.42
CA PRO A 29 2.72 -7.73 -5.67
C PRO A 29 2.50 -6.95 -6.97
N GLY A 30 1.85 -7.57 -7.97
CA GLY A 30 1.55 -6.94 -9.26
C GLY A 30 0.71 -5.67 -9.13
N GLY A 31 -0.13 -5.58 -8.09
CA GLY A 31 -0.92 -4.39 -7.78
C GLY A 31 -0.08 -3.17 -7.41
N ILE A 32 1.09 -3.38 -6.80
CA ILE A 32 2.00 -2.30 -6.42
C ILE A 32 2.56 -1.62 -7.68
N ALA A 33 2.97 -2.42 -8.67
CA ALA A 33 3.51 -1.89 -9.93
C ALA A 33 2.44 -1.12 -10.71
N SER A 34 1.24 -1.69 -10.88
CA SER A 34 0.14 -1.00 -11.58
C SER A 34 -0.32 0.26 -10.84
N HIS A 35 -0.37 0.24 -9.50
CA HIS A 35 -0.65 1.42 -8.68
C HIS A 35 0.34 2.55 -8.95
N HIS A 36 1.66 2.29 -8.89
CA HIS A 36 2.67 3.33 -9.11
C HIS A 36 2.63 3.89 -10.54
N ILE A 37 2.41 3.04 -11.55
CA ILE A 37 2.27 3.48 -12.94
C ILE A 37 1.05 4.39 -13.08
N ALA A 38 -0.13 3.91 -12.66
CA ALA A 38 -1.38 4.66 -12.83
C ALA A 38 -1.39 5.96 -12.01
N ALA A 39 -1.04 5.90 -10.72
CA ALA A 39 -1.00 7.06 -9.84
C ALA A 39 0.07 8.07 -10.29
N GLY A 40 1.24 7.59 -10.77
CA GLY A 40 2.29 8.44 -11.31
C GLY A 40 1.86 9.21 -12.55
N THR A 41 1.24 8.52 -13.52
CA THR A 41 0.68 9.18 -14.72
C THR A 41 -0.39 10.20 -14.35
N LEU A 42 -1.32 9.84 -13.46
CA LEU A 42 -2.36 10.76 -13.01
C LEU A 42 -1.79 11.98 -12.27
N GLY A 43 -0.76 11.78 -11.43
CA GLY A 43 -0.08 12.85 -10.70
C GLY A 43 0.57 13.88 -11.62
N ILE A 44 1.18 13.44 -12.73
CA ILE A 44 1.75 14.35 -13.74
C ILE A 44 0.64 15.19 -14.38
N LEU A 45 -0.45 14.56 -14.81
CA LEU A 45 -1.58 15.26 -15.43
C LEU A 45 -2.23 16.26 -14.46
N ALA A 46 -2.46 15.86 -13.21
CA ALA A 46 -2.98 16.74 -12.18
C ALA A 46 -2.03 17.90 -11.85
N GLY A 47 -0.72 17.63 -11.82
CA GLY A 47 0.30 18.67 -11.64
C GLY A 47 0.26 19.72 -12.76
N LEU A 48 0.21 19.29 -14.02
CA LEU A 48 0.07 20.18 -15.17
C LEU A 48 -1.21 21.00 -15.11
N PHE A 49 -2.32 20.39 -14.70
CA PHE A 49 -3.58 21.09 -14.48
C PHE A 49 -3.43 22.19 -13.42
N HIS A 50 -2.85 21.89 -12.26
CA HIS A 50 -2.66 22.85 -11.18
C HIS A 50 -1.67 23.98 -11.50
N LEU A 51 -0.72 23.76 -12.42
CA LEU A 51 0.14 24.81 -12.96
C LEU A 51 -0.58 25.72 -13.97
N SER A 52 -1.51 25.15 -14.74
CA SER A 52 -2.17 25.84 -15.85
C SER A 52 -3.42 26.61 -15.41
N VAL A 53 -4.04 26.22 -14.30
CA VAL A 53 -5.38 26.71 -13.90
C VAL A 53 -5.35 27.35 -12.52
N ARG A 54 -5.84 28.60 -12.43
CA ARG A 54 -6.01 29.30 -11.14
C ARG A 54 -7.22 28.76 -10.37
N PRO A 55 -7.19 28.74 -9.02
CA PRO A 55 -8.32 28.29 -8.23
C PRO A 55 -9.58 29.15 -8.44
N PRO A 56 -10.79 28.55 -8.49
CA PRO A 56 -12.05 29.29 -8.47
C PRO A 56 -12.18 30.17 -7.23
N GLN A 57 -12.75 31.37 -7.38
CA GLN A 57 -12.87 32.35 -6.29
C GLN A 57 -13.60 31.81 -5.06
N ARG A 58 -14.64 30.98 -5.26
CA ARG A 58 -15.40 30.35 -4.16
C ARG A 58 -14.52 29.42 -3.33
N LEU A 59 -13.70 28.59 -3.98
CA LEU A 59 -12.78 27.68 -3.30
C LEU A 59 -11.63 28.43 -2.63
N TYR A 60 -11.07 29.44 -3.31
CA TYR A 60 -9.98 30.25 -2.76
C TYR A 60 -10.38 30.91 -1.44
N LYS A 61 -11.58 31.51 -1.39
CA LYS A 61 -12.12 32.13 -0.17
C LYS A 61 -12.57 31.09 0.85
N GLY A 62 -13.34 30.07 0.43
CA GLY A 62 -13.90 29.07 1.32
C GLY A 62 -12.85 28.25 2.06
N LEU A 63 -11.76 27.90 1.38
CA LEU A 63 -10.62 27.15 1.95
C LEU A 63 -9.49 28.07 2.44
N ARG A 64 -9.66 29.40 2.42
CA ARG A 64 -8.65 30.38 2.86
C ARG A 64 -7.26 30.16 2.23
N MET A 65 -7.20 29.88 0.93
CA MET A 65 -5.98 29.48 0.21
C MET A 65 -4.83 30.50 0.21
N GLY A 66 -5.06 31.73 0.71
CA GLY A 66 -4.00 32.72 0.95
C GLY A 66 -3.26 32.56 2.28
N ASN A 67 -3.74 31.71 3.20
CA ASN A 67 -3.08 31.43 4.48
C ASN A 67 -2.32 30.09 4.41
N ILE A 68 -1.02 30.10 4.72
CA ILE A 68 -0.18 28.90 4.71
C ILE A 68 -0.64 27.84 5.73
N GLU A 69 -1.29 28.24 6.82
CA GLU A 69 -1.80 27.29 7.82
C GLU A 69 -2.87 26.36 7.25
N THR A 70 -3.59 26.75 6.19
CA THR A 70 -4.53 25.83 5.54
C THR A 70 -3.79 24.68 4.84
N VAL A 71 -2.61 24.92 4.29
CA VAL A 71 -1.77 23.88 3.66
C VAL A 71 -1.21 22.98 4.75
N LEU A 72 -0.78 23.55 5.89
CA LEU A 72 -0.35 22.78 7.05
C LEU A 72 -1.47 21.86 7.54
N SER A 73 -2.67 22.40 7.74
CA SER A 73 -3.83 21.64 8.22
C SER A 73 -4.17 20.48 7.29
N SER A 74 -4.28 20.73 5.97
CA SER A 74 -4.56 19.66 5.01
C SER A 74 -3.41 18.64 4.91
N SER A 75 -2.16 19.08 5.04
CA SER A 75 -0.99 18.20 4.98
C SER A 75 -0.91 17.27 6.18
N ILE A 76 -1.20 17.77 7.39
CA ILE A 76 -1.27 16.93 8.60
C ILE A 76 -2.33 15.84 8.42
N ALA A 77 -3.51 16.18 7.90
CA ALA A 77 -4.55 15.19 7.64
C ALA A 77 -4.10 14.11 6.64
N ALA A 78 -3.43 14.50 5.55
CA ALA A 78 -2.92 13.56 4.55
C ALA A 78 -1.80 12.65 5.11
N VAL A 79 -0.87 13.20 5.88
CA VAL A 79 0.23 12.44 6.51
C VAL A 79 -0.32 11.48 7.56
N PHE A 80 -1.28 11.92 8.38
CA PHE A 80 -1.94 11.06 9.35
C PHE A 80 -2.67 9.90 8.67
N PHE A 81 -3.40 10.18 7.58
CA PHE A 81 -4.02 9.13 6.78
C PHE A 81 -3.00 8.10 6.31
N ALA A 82 -1.88 8.53 5.72
CA ALA A 82 -0.82 7.63 5.28
C ALA A 82 -0.23 6.80 6.44
N ALA A 83 -0.01 7.42 7.61
CA ALA A 83 0.49 6.75 8.80
C ALA A 83 -0.45 5.61 9.27
N PHE A 84 -1.76 5.84 9.24
CA PHE A 84 -2.74 4.81 9.60
C PHE A 84 -2.79 3.67 8.58
N VAL A 85 -2.68 3.97 7.29
CA VAL A 85 -2.62 2.94 6.24
C VAL A 85 -1.41 2.04 6.45
N VAL A 86 -0.21 2.62 6.63
CA VAL A 86 1.02 1.81 6.82
C VAL A 86 1.02 1.05 8.14
N ALA A 87 0.43 1.60 9.20
CA ALA A 87 0.24 0.88 10.46
C ALA A 87 -0.66 -0.35 10.26
N GLY A 88 -1.75 -0.21 9.50
CA GLY A 88 -2.64 -1.31 9.14
C GLY A 88 -1.92 -2.39 8.34
N THR A 89 -1.24 -2.03 7.25
CA THR A 89 -0.54 -3.01 6.40
C THR A 89 0.61 -3.71 7.11
N MET A 90 1.26 -3.04 8.08
CA MET A 90 2.28 -3.66 8.93
C MET A 90 1.65 -4.66 9.89
N TRP A 91 0.53 -4.33 10.51
CA TRP A 91 -0.09 -5.16 11.54
C TRP A 91 -0.79 -6.41 10.97
N TYR A 92 -1.50 -6.26 9.85
CA TYR A 92 -2.26 -7.34 9.21
C TYR A 92 -1.44 -8.13 8.16
N GLY A 93 -0.32 -7.58 7.70
CA GLY A 93 0.47 -8.13 6.61
C GLY A 93 -0.01 -7.70 5.23
N SER A 94 0.92 -7.64 4.29
CA SER A 94 0.70 -7.30 2.88
C SER A 94 1.91 -7.72 2.03
N ALA A 95 1.82 -7.57 0.71
CA ALA A 95 2.94 -7.78 -0.20
C ALA A 95 4.15 -6.84 0.05
N THR A 96 3.96 -5.72 0.76
CA THR A 96 5.06 -4.78 1.12
C THR A 96 5.64 -5.01 2.51
N THR A 97 5.03 -5.88 3.32
CA THR A 97 5.44 -6.20 4.70
C THR A 97 5.72 -7.70 4.86
N PRO A 98 6.68 -8.26 4.10
CA PRO A 98 6.95 -9.70 4.10
C PRO A 98 7.51 -10.19 5.43
N ILE A 99 7.06 -11.37 5.85
CA ILE A 99 7.37 -11.95 7.16
C ILE A 99 8.86 -12.29 7.35
N GLU A 100 9.60 -12.53 6.28
CA GLU A 100 11.05 -12.75 6.32
C GLU A 100 11.83 -11.49 6.73
N LEU A 101 11.24 -10.31 6.54
CA LEU A 101 11.88 -9.03 6.89
C LEU A 101 11.32 -8.44 8.18
N PHE A 102 10.05 -8.69 8.50
CA PHE A 102 9.35 -8.03 9.61
C PHE A 102 8.83 -9.01 10.69
N GLY A 103 9.02 -10.32 10.50
CA GLY A 103 8.46 -11.36 11.35
C GLY A 103 7.02 -11.73 11.00
N PRO A 104 6.51 -12.84 11.55
CA PRO A 104 5.13 -13.27 11.34
C PRO A 104 4.13 -12.34 12.03
N THR A 105 2.89 -12.36 11.57
CA THR A 105 1.79 -11.63 12.22
C THR A 105 1.20 -12.45 13.37
N ARG A 106 0.59 -11.79 14.35
CA ARG A 106 -0.17 -12.48 15.40
C ARG A 106 -1.31 -13.34 14.85
N TYR A 107 -1.88 -12.96 13.71
CA TYR A 107 -3.01 -13.66 13.10
C TYR A 107 -2.60 -15.04 12.59
N GLN A 108 -1.36 -15.18 12.11
CA GLN A 108 -0.81 -16.48 11.74
C GLN A 108 -0.66 -17.42 12.95
N TRP A 109 -0.30 -16.88 14.12
CA TRP A 109 -0.28 -17.64 15.37
C TRP A 109 -1.68 -18.01 15.84
N ASP A 110 -2.58 -17.02 15.95
CA ASP A 110 -3.95 -17.19 16.45
C ASP A 110 -4.75 -18.25 15.66
N GLN A 111 -4.44 -18.41 14.37
CA GLN A 111 -5.08 -19.38 13.47
C GLN A 111 -4.29 -20.69 13.29
N GLY A 112 -3.12 -20.83 13.91
CA GLY A 112 -2.25 -22.00 13.73
C GLY A 112 -1.77 -22.18 12.28
N TYR A 113 -1.59 -21.09 11.53
CA TYR A 113 -1.32 -21.09 10.08
C TYR A 113 -0.14 -22.01 9.69
N PHE A 114 1.01 -21.84 10.35
CA PHE A 114 2.18 -22.67 10.09
C PHE A 114 2.01 -24.09 10.61
N GLN A 115 1.33 -24.27 11.76
CA GLN A 115 1.08 -25.58 12.35
C GLN A 115 0.24 -26.46 11.41
N GLN A 116 -0.80 -25.89 10.78
CA GLN A 116 -1.62 -26.61 9.80
C GLN A 116 -0.81 -27.05 8.59
N GLU A 117 0.06 -26.19 8.05
CA GLU A 117 0.91 -26.54 6.91
C GLU A 117 1.95 -27.61 7.26
N ILE A 118 2.52 -27.57 8.47
CA ILE A 118 3.44 -28.61 8.96
C ILE A 118 2.70 -29.95 9.03
N TYR A 119 1.52 -30.01 9.65
CA TYR A 119 0.74 -31.25 9.73
C TYR A 119 0.34 -31.78 8.35
N ARG A 120 -0.02 -30.89 7.42
CA ARG A 120 -0.34 -31.27 6.04
C ARG A 120 0.84 -31.93 5.34
N ARG A 121 2.06 -31.38 5.50
CA ARG A 121 3.28 -31.94 4.89
C ARG A 121 3.68 -33.26 5.53
N VAL A 122 3.62 -33.37 6.85
CA VAL A 122 3.92 -34.61 7.58
C VAL A 122 2.93 -35.71 7.20
N GLY A 123 1.63 -35.42 7.09
CA GLY A 123 0.62 -36.40 6.73
C GLY A 123 0.62 -36.84 5.27
N ALA A 124 1.35 -36.15 4.40
CA ALA A 124 1.51 -36.52 2.99
C ALA A 124 2.76 -37.37 2.70
N GLY A 125 3.69 -37.45 3.67
CA GLY A 125 4.88 -38.29 3.62
C GLY A 125 4.64 -39.65 4.27
#